data_AF-A0A952RI82-F1
#
_entry.id   AF-A0A952RI82-F1
#
_cell.length_a   1.000
_cell.length_b   1.000
_cell.length_c   1.000
_cell.angle_alpha   90.00
_cell.angle_beta   90.00
_cell.angle_gamma   90.00
#
_symmetry.space_group_name_H-M   'P 1'
#
loop_
_entity.id
_entity.type
_entity.pdbx_description
1 polymer ?
#
loop_
_entity_poly.entity_id
_entity_poly.type
_entity_poly.pdbx_seq_one_letter_code
_entity_poly.pdbx_strand_id
1 'polypeptide(L)'
;MNRASSLLALLAVAACSRTPAPAGEPGAAKPDADPAPVASGNAPPPPTPAGATDCSTPSGLTCWRFDTPEAAFKHVLATDPLILAIGEAHAQKGSEKLASSTKRFMDSLLPIVAPKASDIVVELWIPDPTCKKETVRAVASAQKPVVEAQAETNQNEYVTLGVKAKAAGVTPWPLRPTCDELATVADAGADAVITMLGYVKKLTQDKVVQLVNRNRADAAAGKTMVVAYNGALHNDLMPSAQMKDYSFGPELERFAGGRYTELDIIVPEYVKKNPSWERLAWYPAFEADRAASKDTTKTTLYLVGDKSYTLVFPASPPSEKPH
;
A
#
# COMPACT_ATOMS: atom_id res chain seq x y z
N MET A 1 -31.83 27.22 -25.31
CA MET A 1 -30.63 26.38 -25.06
C MET A 1 -29.65 27.23 -24.27
N ASN A 2 -29.77 27.21 -22.93
CA ASN A 2 -29.04 28.12 -22.05
C ASN A 2 -27.79 27.44 -21.49
N ARG A 3 -26.62 27.97 -21.85
CA ARG A 3 -25.39 27.85 -21.05
C ARG A 3 -25.29 29.13 -20.21
N ALA A 4 -25.45 28.98 -18.90
CA ALA A 4 -25.14 30.04 -17.95
C ALA A 4 -23.80 29.72 -17.30
N SER A 5 -22.77 30.46 -17.70
CA SER A 5 -21.54 30.63 -16.93
C SER A 5 -21.84 31.51 -15.72
N SER A 6 -21.53 31.04 -14.52
CA SER A 6 -21.57 31.87 -13.32
C SER A 6 -20.15 32.04 -12.78
N LEU A 7 -19.62 33.24 -13.01
CA LEU A 7 -18.52 33.83 -12.24
C LEU A 7 -18.91 33.83 -10.76
N LEU A 8 -18.02 33.35 -9.88
CA LEU A 8 -18.11 33.62 -8.45
C LEU A 8 -17.06 34.67 -8.09
N ALA A 9 -17.56 35.76 -7.52
CA ALA A 9 -16.83 36.97 -7.18
C ALA A 9 -15.87 36.79 -6.00
N LEU A 10 -14.70 37.44 -6.10
CA LEU A 10 -13.82 37.72 -4.98
C LEU A 10 -14.47 38.75 -4.04
N LEU A 11 -14.47 38.44 -2.74
CA LEU A 11 -14.66 39.44 -1.68
C LEU A 11 -13.42 39.41 -0.78
N ALA A 12 -12.61 40.45 -0.92
CA ALA A 12 -11.51 40.77 -0.04
C ALA A 12 -12.04 41.50 1.20
N VAL A 13 -11.63 41.07 2.38
CA VAL A 13 -11.71 41.86 3.61
C VAL A 13 -10.29 42.02 4.14
N ALA A 14 -9.90 43.27 4.34
CA ALA A 14 -8.59 43.66 4.83
C ALA A 14 -8.56 43.75 6.36
N ALA A 15 -7.36 43.46 6.89
CA ALA A 15 -6.76 43.89 8.15
C ALA A 15 -7.13 43.17 9.46
N CYS A 16 -6.17 42.40 9.98
CA CYS A 16 -5.39 42.79 11.16
C CYS A 16 -4.05 42.05 11.16
N SER A 17 -2.97 42.79 10.94
CA SER A 17 -1.60 42.28 10.93
C SER A 17 -1.19 41.86 12.35
N ARG A 18 -1.07 40.54 12.57
CA ARG A 18 -0.21 40.00 13.62
C ARG A 18 0.95 39.30 12.93
N THR A 19 2.14 39.86 13.08
CA THR A 19 3.39 39.25 12.67
C THR A 19 3.49 37.86 13.32
N PRO A 20 3.54 36.75 12.55
CA PRO A 20 3.89 35.46 13.11
C PRO A 20 5.35 35.53 13.56
N ALA A 21 5.64 35.03 14.75
CA ALA A 21 7.01 34.76 15.17
C ALA A 21 7.69 33.86 14.12
N PRO A 22 9.01 34.01 13.88
CA PRO A 22 9.73 33.13 12.98
C PRO A 22 9.51 31.68 13.43
N ALA A 23 8.96 30.88 12.51
CA ALA A 23 8.84 29.44 12.70
C ALA A 23 10.27 28.90 12.87
N GLY A 24 10.63 28.57 14.11
CA GLY A 24 11.80 27.76 14.37
C GLY A 24 11.64 26.45 13.62
N GLU A 25 12.64 26.07 12.85
CA GLU A 25 12.77 24.75 12.27
C GLU A 25 12.50 23.69 13.35
N PRO A 26 11.62 22.71 13.12
CA PRO A 26 11.59 21.52 13.96
C PRO A 26 12.97 20.89 13.87
N GLY A 27 13.69 20.92 14.99
CA GLY A 27 15.04 20.40 15.09
C GLY A 27 15.08 18.97 14.57
N ALA A 28 16.01 18.73 13.65
CA ALA A 28 16.39 17.39 13.21
C ALA A 28 16.76 16.55 14.44
N ALA A 29 15.85 15.67 14.85
CA ALA A 29 16.19 14.61 15.78
C ALA A 29 17.24 13.73 15.11
N LYS A 30 18.43 13.66 15.71
CA LYS A 30 19.50 12.73 15.35
C LYS A 30 18.95 11.30 15.30
N PRO A 31 19.15 10.54 14.21
CA PRO A 31 18.86 9.11 14.21
C PRO A 31 20.10 8.34 14.68
N ASP A 32 20.11 7.93 15.95
CA ASP A 32 20.84 6.73 16.36
C ASP A 32 19.79 5.61 16.48
N ALA A 33 19.61 4.88 15.38
CA ALA A 33 18.93 3.60 15.38
C ALA A 33 19.59 2.73 14.32
N ASP A 34 20.49 1.85 14.78
CA ASP A 34 21.01 0.75 13.97
C ASP A 34 19.84 -0.03 13.35
N PRO A 35 19.98 -0.53 12.10
CA PRO A 35 19.02 -1.47 11.56
C PRO A 35 18.92 -2.69 12.49
N ALA A 36 17.70 -3.08 12.84
CA ALA A 36 17.47 -4.30 13.59
C ALA A 36 18.15 -5.47 12.87
N PRO A 37 18.96 -6.30 13.56
CA PRO A 37 19.63 -7.42 12.92
C PRO A 37 18.56 -8.39 12.45
N VAL A 38 18.54 -8.65 11.14
CA VAL A 38 17.83 -9.78 10.56
C VAL A 38 18.43 -11.02 11.22
N ALA A 39 17.62 -11.77 11.96
CA ALA A 39 18.07 -12.98 12.62
C ALA A 39 18.69 -13.91 11.57
N SER A 40 20.02 -14.02 11.58
CA SER A 40 20.78 -14.97 10.79
C SER A 40 20.57 -16.36 11.39
N GLY A 41 19.41 -16.95 11.13
CA GLY A 41 19.20 -18.37 11.29
C GLY A 41 19.99 -19.10 10.19
N ASN A 42 20.79 -20.09 10.58
CA ASN A 42 21.52 -21.03 9.70
C ASN A 42 20.58 -21.92 8.84
N ALA A 43 19.37 -21.46 8.54
CA ALA A 43 18.48 -22.16 7.64
C ALA A 43 19.05 -22.09 6.21
N PRO A 44 19.13 -23.21 5.48
CA PRO A 44 19.50 -23.17 4.08
C PRO A 44 18.52 -22.26 3.32
N PRO A 45 18.99 -21.52 2.31
CA PRO A 45 18.12 -20.65 1.52
C PRO A 45 17.00 -21.48 0.88
N PRO A 46 15.79 -20.91 0.76
CA PRO A 46 14.68 -21.61 0.14
C PRO A 46 15.03 -21.97 -1.32
N PRO A 47 14.57 -23.14 -1.81
CA PRO A 47 14.87 -23.57 -3.17
C PRO A 47 14.29 -22.59 -4.20
N THR A 48 14.98 -22.44 -5.32
CA THR A 48 14.50 -21.62 -6.45
C THR A 48 13.13 -22.13 -6.93
N PRO A 49 12.11 -21.27 -7.02
CA PRO A 49 10.80 -21.64 -7.52
C PRO A 49 10.85 -22.14 -8.97
N ALA A 50 9.96 -23.06 -9.32
CA ALA A 50 9.85 -23.56 -10.68
C ALA A 50 9.58 -22.42 -11.67
N GLY A 51 10.35 -22.36 -12.75
CA GLY A 51 10.25 -21.31 -13.77
C GLY A 51 10.84 -19.97 -13.36
N ALA A 52 11.52 -19.90 -12.21
CA ALA A 52 12.25 -18.71 -11.79
C ALA A 52 13.76 -18.89 -11.97
N THR A 53 14.47 -17.77 -12.12
CA THR A 53 15.94 -17.72 -12.05
C THR A 53 16.34 -17.08 -10.73
N ASP A 54 17.32 -17.66 -10.05
CA ASP A 54 17.87 -17.09 -8.82
C ASP A 54 18.62 -15.78 -9.11
N CYS A 55 18.33 -14.72 -8.35
CA CYS A 55 19.02 -13.43 -8.37
C CYS A 55 19.62 -13.04 -7.03
N SER A 56 19.70 -13.97 -6.09
CA SER A 56 20.25 -13.77 -4.76
C SER A 56 21.75 -13.47 -4.84
N THR A 57 22.22 -12.57 -3.98
CA THR A 57 23.66 -12.34 -3.79
C THR A 57 24.10 -12.93 -2.44
N PRO A 58 25.38 -13.33 -2.26
CA PRO A 58 25.82 -13.99 -1.03
C PRO A 58 25.57 -13.21 0.27
N SER A 59 25.50 -11.88 0.18
CA SER A 59 25.24 -10.98 1.31
C SER A 59 23.92 -10.21 1.19
N GLY A 60 23.09 -10.56 0.21
CA GLY A 60 21.83 -9.87 -0.09
C GLY A 60 20.61 -10.70 0.26
N LEU A 61 19.43 -10.14 -0.03
CA LEU A 61 18.17 -10.86 0.10
C LEU A 61 18.10 -12.03 -0.90
N THR A 62 17.35 -13.06 -0.50
CA THR A 62 16.93 -14.07 -1.46
C THR A 62 16.00 -13.43 -2.50
N CYS A 63 16.26 -13.73 -3.77
CA CYS A 63 15.65 -13.05 -4.89
C CYS A 63 15.39 -14.05 -6.03
N TRP A 64 14.23 -13.90 -6.68
CA TRP A 64 13.89 -14.69 -7.86
C TRP A 64 13.34 -13.83 -8.99
N ARG A 65 13.77 -14.10 -10.23
CA ARG A 65 13.24 -13.47 -11.45
C ARG A 65 12.28 -14.42 -12.15
N PHE A 66 11.10 -13.90 -12.48
CA PHE A 66 10.05 -14.59 -13.21
C PHE A 66 9.79 -13.90 -14.54
N ASP A 67 9.34 -14.67 -15.54
CA ASP A 67 8.95 -14.12 -16.84
C ASP A 67 7.72 -13.20 -16.76
N THR A 68 6.85 -13.40 -15.76
CA THR A 68 5.59 -12.67 -15.63
C THR A 68 5.26 -12.36 -14.16
N PRO A 69 4.55 -11.25 -13.89
CA PRO A 69 4.03 -10.96 -12.54
C PRO A 69 3.11 -12.06 -12.01
N GLU A 70 2.34 -12.66 -12.90
CA GLU A 70 1.40 -13.75 -12.61
C GLU A 70 2.12 -14.99 -12.06
N ALA A 71 3.32 -15.32 -12.57
CA ALA A 71 4.11 -16.45 -12.10
C ALA A 71 4.70 -16.19 -10.70
N ALA A 72 5.26 -14.99 -10.48
CA ALA A 72 5.74 -14.58 -9.16
C ALA A 72 4.61 -14.58 -8.13
N PHE A 73 3.45 -14.04 -8.49
CA PHE A 73 2.29 -13.98 -7.60
C PHE A 73 1.72 -15.36 -7.27
N LYS A 74 1.70 -16.29 -8.24
CA LYS A 74 1.32 -17.70 -7.96
C LYS A 74 2.27 -18.37 -6.99
N HIS A 75 3.56 -18.05 -7.04
CA HIS A 75 4.52 -18.54 -6.05
C HIS A 75 4.19 -18.01 -4.65
N VAL A 76 3.88 -16.71 -4.52
CA VAL A 76 3.42 -16.14 -3.24
C VAL A 76 2.14 -16.82 -2.75
N LEU A 77 1.14 -17.05 -3.62
CA LEU A 77 -0.11 -17.72 -3.24
C LEU A 77 0.05 -19.21 -2.90
N ALA A 78 1.20 -19.81 -3.19
CA ALA A 78 1.51 -21.19 -2.80
C ALA A 78 1.79 -21.32 -1.30
N THR A 79 1.98 -20.22 -0.57
CA THR A 79 2.00 -20.19 0.91
C THR A 79 0.62 -20.44 1.52
N ASP A 80 -0.43 -20.53 0.69
CA ASP A 80 -1.83 -20.72 1.07
C ASP A 80 -2.31 -19.75 2.16
N PRO A 81 -2.26 -18.42 1.91
CA PRO A 81 -2.64 -17.44 2.92
C PRO A 81 -4.13 -17.51 3.25
N LEU A 82 -4.46 -17.31 4.53
CA LEU A 82 -5.82 -16.97 4.97
C LEU A 82 -6.06 -15.47 4.81
N ILE A 83 -5.03 -14.67 5.10
CA ILE A 83 -5.00 -13.23 4.89
C ILE A 83 -3.85 -12.93 3.94
N LEU A 84 -4.17 -12.33 2.79
CA LEU A 84 -3.18 -11.80 1.87
C LEU A 84 -3.21 -10.27 1.99
N ALA A 85 -2.14 -9.69 2.51
CA ALA A 85 -2.02 -8.24 2.64
C ALA A 85 -1.14 -7.70 1.51
N ILE A 86 -1.78 -6.95 0.61
CA ILE A 86 -1.16 -6.29 -0.53
C ILE A 86 -0.84 -4.84 -0.14
N GLY A 87 0.45 -4.57 -0.07
CA GLY A 87 0.99 -3.23 0.03
C GLY A 87 1.31 -2.67 -1.34
N GLU A 88 0.94 -1.42 -1.61
CA GLU A 88 1.27 -0.78 -2.87
C GLU A 88 1.97 0.56 -2.65
N ALA A 89 2.93 0.87 -3.53
CA ALA A 89 3.46 2.20 -3.61
C ALA A 89 2.54 3.07 -4.47
N HIS A 90 1.85 4.01 -3.80
CA HIS A 90 0.91 4.92 -4.45
C HIS A 90 1.51 5.55 -5.71
N ALA A 91 0.69 5.65 -6.76
CA ALA A 91 1.07 6.36 -7.98
C ALA A 91 1.50 7.79 -7.64
N GLN A 92 2.70 8.17 -8.08
CA GLN A 92 3.31 9.46 -7.77
C GLN A 92 2.95 10.49 -8.85
N LYS A 93 2.90 11.77 -8.50
CA LYS A 93 2.74 12.85 -9.46
C LYS A 93 3.81 12.78 -10.57
N GLY A 94 3.38 12.96 -11.81
CA GLY A 94 4.24 12.84 -13.00
C GLY A 94 4.34 11.42 -13.56
N SER A 95 3.68 10.43 -12.95
CA SER A 95 3.63 9.04 -13.42
C SER A 95 2.30 8.66 -14.07
N GLU A 96 1.44 9.63 -14.41
CA GLU A 96 0.07 9.41 -14.89
C GLU A 96 -0.01 8.60 -16.19
N LYS A 97 1.10 8.56 -16.95
CA LYS A 97 1.21 7.77 -18.19
C LYS A 97 1.64 6.31 -17.96
N LEU A 98 2.06 5.97 -16.75
CA LEU A 98 2.46 4.63 -16.36
C LEU A 98 1.26 3.90 -15.77
N ALA A 99 1.15 2.60 -16.06
CA ALA A 99 0.20 1.77 -15.33
C ALA A 99 0.67 1.67 -13.87
N SER A 100 -0.18 2.10 -12.94
CA SER A 100 0.09 2.06 -11.51
C SER A 100 0.16 0.65 -10.95
N SER A 101 0.64 0.52 -9.71
CA SER A 101 0.59 -0.71 -8.92
C SER A 101 -0.84 -1.26 -8.88
N THR A 102 -1.82 -0.40 -8.59
CA THR A 102 -3.25 -0.75 -8.54
C THR A 102 -3.80 -1.20 -9.87
N LYS A 103 -3.44 -0.52 -10.97
CA LYS A 103 -3.84 -0.95 -12.31
C LYS A 103 -3.26 -2.32 -12.67
N ARG A 104 -1.98 -2.55 -12.38
CA ARG A 104 -1.30 -3.84 -12.62
C ARG A 104 -1.89 -4.95 -11.77
N PHE A 105 -2.20 -4.68 -10.50
CA PHE A 105 -2.91 -5.64 -9.65
C PHE A 105 -4.27 -6.01 -10.26
N MET A 106 -5.08 -5.02 -10.62
CA MET A 106 -6.41 -5.23 -11.20
C MET A 106 -6.38 -6.06 -12.49
N ASP A 107 -5.40 -5.81 -13.35
CA ASP A 107 -5.35 -6.41 -14.69
C ASP A 107 -4.69 -7.80 -14.67
N SER A 108 -3.64 -8.00 -13.86
CA SER A 108 -2.83 -9.23 -13.87
C SER A 108 -3.04 -10.14 -12.65
N LEU A 109 -3.21 -9.57 -11.45
CA LEU A 109 -3.12 -10.35 -10.20
C LEU A 109 -4.49 -10.66 -9.59
N LEU A 110 -5.44 -9.73 -9.68
CA LEU A 110 -6.81 -9.91 -9.22
C LEU A 110 -7.48 -11.16 -9.83
N PRO A 111 -7.37 -11.45 -11.14
CA PRO A 111 -7.94 -12.68 -11.72
C PRO A 111 -7.38 -13.98 -11.11
N ILE A 112 -6.16 -13.95 -10.56
CA ILE A 112 -5.49 -15.12 -9.98
C ILE A 112 -5.96 -15.36 -8.55
N VAL A 113 -6.14 -14.30 -7.76
CA VAL A 113 -6.56 -14.42 -6.35
C VAL A 113 -8.07 -14.53 -6.19
N ALA A 114 -8.86 -13.95 -7.12
CA ALA A 114 -10.32 -13.92 -7.04
C ALA A 114 -11.01 -15.30 -6.88
N PRO A 115 -10.51 -16.40 -7.46
CA PRO A 115 -11.07 -17.73 -7.20
C PRO A 115 -10.97 -18.18 -5.74
N LYS A 116 -9.98 -17.69 -4.97
CA LYS A 116 -9.76 -18.04 -3.55
C LYS A 116 -10.26 -16.98 -2.56
N ALA A 117 -10.31 -15.72 -2.99
CA ALA A 117 -10.68 -14.59 -2.15
C ALA A 117 -12.19 -14.35 -2.12
N SER A 118 -12.76 -14.23 -0.92
CA SER A 118 -14.16 -13.84 -0.72
C SER A 118 -14.34 -12.32 -0.71
N ASP A 119 -13.35 -11.60 -0.16
CA ASP A 119 -13.43 -10.17 0.08
C ASP A 119 -12.09 -9.48 -0.15
N ILE A 120 -12.17 -8.18 -0.43
CA ILE A 120 -11.03 -7.26 -0.46
C ILE A 120 -11.35 -6.02 0.37
N VAL A 121 -10.54 -5.73 1.38
CA VAL A 121 -10.60 -4.51 2.16
C VAL A 121 -9.66 -3.50 1.51
N VAL A 122 -10.19 -2.33 1.14
CA VAL A 122 -9.49 -1.34 0.34
C VAL A 122 -9.31 -0.08 1.18
N GLU A 123 -8.08 0.46 1.22
CA GLU A 123 -7.73 1.72 1.89
C GLU A 123 -8.34 2.94 1.17
N LEU A 124 -9.67 2.99 1.15
CA LEU A 124 -10.47 4.10 0.63
C LEU A 124 -11.46 4.50 1.72
N TRP A 125 -11.33 5.71 2.22
CA TRP A 125 -12.23 6.21 3.25
C TRP A 125 -13.55 6.66 2.63
N ILE A 126 -14.65 6.05 3.08
CA ILE A 126 -16.01 6.50 2.78
C ILE A 126 -16.68 6.89 4.11
N PRO A 127 -16.64 8.20 4.47
CA PRO A 127 -17.33 8.72 5.64
C PRO A 127 -18.82 8.40 5.64
N ASP A 128 -19.39 8.23 6.83
CA ASP A 128 -20.85 8.16 6.98
C ASP A 128 -21.47 9.50 6.53
N PRO A 129 -22.50 9.50 5.64
CA PRO A 129 -23.18 10.72 5.22
C PRO A 129 -23.83 11.50 6.37
N THR A 130 -24.02 10.91 7.55
CA THR A 130 -24.53 11.61 8.73
C THR A 130 -23.47 12.44 9.46
N CYS A 131 -22.18 12.27 9.15
CA CYS A 131 -21.11 13.06 9.78
C CYS A 131 -21.17 14.53 9.35
N LYS A 132 -20.74 15.43 10.27
CA LYS A 132 -20.71 16.87 9.99
C LYS A 132 -19.82 17.16 8.77
N LYS A 133 -20.36 17.90 7.80
CA LYS A 133 -19.67 18.21 6.54
C LYS A 133 -18.40 19.01 6.76
N GLU A 134 -18.35 19.81 7.82
CA GLU A 134 -17.21 20.61 8.23
C GLU A 134 -16.07 19.70 8.72
N THR A 135 -16.39 18.69 9.53
CA THR A 135 -15.42 17.69 10.00
C THR A 135 -14.83 16.91 8.83
N VAL A 136 -15.67 16.41 7.91
CA VAL A 136 -15.19 15.70 6.71
C VAL A 136 -14.27 16.58 5.86
N ARG A 137 -14.60 17.86 5.70
CA ARG A 137 -13.75 18.83 4.98
C ARG A 137 -12.44 19.14 5.70
N ALA A 138 -12.45 19.18 7.03
CA ALA A 138 -11.24 19.37 7.82
C ALA A 138 -10.27 18.19 7.66
N VAL A 139 -10.79 16.96 7.76
CA VAL A 139 -10.01 15.73 7.51
C VAL A 139 -9.43 15.73 6.09
N ALA A 140 -10.26 16.00 5.07
CA ALA A 140 -9.78 16.08 3.69
C ALA A 140 -8.71 17.18 3.49
N SER A 141 -8.78 18.28 4.24
CA SER A 141 -7.77 19.33 4.21
C SER A 141 -6.46 18.91 4.88
N ALA A 142 -6.54 18.19 6.00
CA ALA A 142 -5.37 17.64 6.70
C ALA A 142 -4.62 16.58 5.88
N GLN A 143 -5.32 15.89 4.98
CA GLN A 143 -4.73 14.90 4.06
C GLN A 143 -3.93 15.51 2.91
N LYS A 144 -4.11 16.80 2.61
CA LYS A 144 -3.52 17.44 1.42
C LYS A 144 -2.01 17.22 1.27
N PRO A 145 -1.17 17.37 2.33
CA PRO A 145 0.27 17.17 2.19
C PRO A 145 0.68 15.76 1.76
N VAL A 146 -0.15 14.75 2.05
CA VAL A 146 0.10 13.37 1.65
C VAL A 146 -0.38 13.11 0.22
N VAL A 147 -1.56 13.63 -0.12
CA VAL A 147 -2.20 13.37 -1.42
C VAL A 147 -1.60 14.24 -2.54
N GLU A 148 -1.04 15.42 -2.25
CA GLU A 148 -0.50 16.32 -3.28
C GLU A 148 0.73 15.77 -4.02
N ALA A 149 1.44 14.82 -3.40
CA ALA A 149 2.57 14.11 -4.00
C ALA A 149 2.11 12.96 -4.92
N GLN A 150 0.84 12.56 -4.82
CA GLN A 150 0.28 11.44 -5.57
C GLN A 150 -0.26 11.90 -6.93
N ALA A 151 -0.40 10.95 -7.86
CA ALA A 151 -1.10 11.18 -9.11
C ALA A 151 -2.58 11.50 -8.85
N GLU A 152 -3.15 12.43 -9.62
CA GLU A 152 -4.57 12.83 -9.48
C GLU A 152 -5.55 11.66 -9.62
N THR A 153 -5.14 10.62 -10.36
CA THR A 153 -5.94 9.42 -10.60
C THR A 153 -5.92 8.41 -9.45
N ASN A 154 -5.01 8.54 -8.46
CA ASN A 154 -4.75 7.49 -7.47
C ASN A 154 -6.03 7.03 -6.73
N GLN A 155 -6.80 7.97 -6.17
CA GLN A 155 -8.03 7.65 -5.44
C GLN A 155 -9.12 7.02 -6.33
N ASN A 156 -9.18 7.42 -7.61
CA ASN A 156 -10.13 6.85 -8.57
C ASN A 156 -9.79 5.38 -8.90
N GLU A 157 -8.52 4.99 -8.81
CA GLU A 157 -8.11 3.61 -9.04
C GLU A 157 -8.57 2.67 -7.92
N TYR A 158 -8.66 3.14 -6.67
CA TYR A 158 -9.20 2.36 -5.56
C TYR A 158 -10.71 2.11 -5.72
N VAL A 159 -11.46 3.10 -6.24
CA VAL A 159 -12.87 2.92 -6.64
C VAL A 159 -12.98 1.90 -7.76
N THR A 160 -12.12 2.01 -8.78
CA THR A 160 -12.08 1.09 -9.92
C THR A 160 -11.75 -0.33 -9.49
N LEU A 161 -10.82 -0.49 -8.54
CA LEU A 161 -10.48 -1.77 -7.92
C LEU A 161 -11.70 -2.40 -7.27
N GLY A 162 -12.49 -1.64 -6.51
CA GLY A 162 -13.73 -2.13 -5.93
C GLY A 162 -14.70 -2.66 -6.99
N VAL A 163 -14.89 -1.94 -8.10
CA VAL A 163 -15.76 -2.36 -9.20
C VAL A 163 -15.24 -3.66 -9.84
N LYS A 164 -13.94 -3.74 -10.16
CA LYS A 164 -13.34 -4.93 -10.78
C LYS A 164 -13.34 -6.14 -9.84
N ALA A 165 -13.06 -5.94 -8.56
CA ALA A 165 -13.15 -7.00 -7.55
C ALA A 165 -14.57 -7.58 -7.49
N LYS A 166 -15.58 -6.73 -7.41
CA LYS A 166 -16.99 -7.16 -7.42
C LYS A 166 -17.34 -7.95 -8.68
N ALA A 167 -16.88 -7.48 -9.85
CA ALA A 167 -17.08 -8.18 -11.11
C ALA A 167 -16.40 -9.56 -11.15
N ALA A 168 -15.27 -9.72 -10.44
CA ALA A 168 -14.56 -10.99 -10.26
C ALA A 168 -15.15 -11.88 -9.13
N GLY A 169 -16.26 -11.47 -8.51
CA GLY A 169 -16.89 -12.21 -7.42
C GLY A 169 -16.13 -12.12 -6.09
N VAL A 170 -15.42 -11.01 -5.87
CA VAL A 170 -14.76 -10.65 -4.60
C VAL A 170 -15.47 -9.42 -4.04
N THR A 171 -15.95 -9.47 -2.80
CA THR A 171 -16.71 -8.35 -2.22
C THR A 171 -15.78 -7.23 -1.76
N PRO A 172 -15.89 -6.00 -2.30
CA PRO A 172 -15.03 -4.89 -1.87
C PRO A 172 -15.58 -4.20 -0.62
N TRP A 173 -14.68 -3.84 0.30
CA TRP A 173 -14.98 -3.14 1.54
C TRP A 173 -14.09 -1.91 1.70
N PRO A 174 -14.62 -0.70 1.51
CA PRO A 174 -13.90 0.53 1.85
C PRO A 174 -13.82 0.68 3.38
N LEU A 175 -12.89 1.50 3.84
CA LEU A 175 -12.78 1.90 5.24
C LEU A 175 -13.90 2.89 5.58
N ARG A 176 -14.53 2.69 6.74
CA ARG A 176 -15.64 3.52 7.21
C ARG A 176 -15.34 4.04 8.61
N PRO A 177 -14.60 5.16 8.74
CA PRO A 177 -14.42 5.80 10.02
C PRO A 177 -15.77 6.29 10.56
N THR A 178 -15.96 6.18 11.87
CA THR A 178 -17.09 6.80 12.56
C THR A 178 -16.96 8.32 12.58
N CYS A 179 -18.06 9.02 12.89
CA CYS A 179 -18.00 10.48 13.00
C CYS A 179 -17.07 10.95 14.12
N ASP A 180 -16.93 10.18 15.20
CA ASP A 180 -16.02 10.51 16.31
C ASP A 180 -14.55 10.30 15.92
N GLU A 181 -14.25 9.26 15.14
CA GLU A 181 -12.91 9.04 14.59
C GLU A 181 -12.54 10.16 13.61
N LEU A 182 -13.47 10.59 12.75
CA LEU A 182 -13.28 11.75 11.88
C LEU A 182 -13.07 13.04 12.67
N ALA A 183 -13.82 13.25 13.75
CA ALA A 183 -13.63 14.41 14.63
C ALA A 183 -12.25 14.39 15.29
N THR A 184 -11.81 13.22 15.75
CA THR A 184 -10.47 13.04 16.33
C THR A 184 -9.38 13.44 15.34
N VAL A 185 -9.49 13.02 14.07
CA VAL A 185 -8.53 13.42 13.03
C VAL A 185 -8.60 14.92 12.74
N ALA A 186 -9.80 15.49 12.67
CA ALA A 186 -9.98 16.92 12.42
C ALA A 186 -9.37 17.80 13.53
N ASP A 187 -9.45 17.34 14.78
CA ASP A 187 -8.99 18.07 15.96
C ASP A 187 -7.50 17.83 16.29
N ALA A 188 -6.85 16.86 15.63
CA ALA A 188 -5.47 16.45 15.89
C ALA A 188 -4.39 17.48 15.47
N GLY A 189 -4.76 18.53 14.72
CA GLY A 189 -3.83 19.58 14.31
C GLY A 189 -2.62 19.04 13.53
N ALA A 190 -1.40 19.25 14.05
CA ALA A 190 -0.17 18.78 13.41
C ALA A 190 -0.08 17.24 13.31
N ASP A 191 -0.78 16.53 14.19
CA ASP A 191 -0.76 15.06 14.26
C ASP A 191 -1.85 14.40 13.40
N ALA A 192 -2.62 15.17 12.62
CA ALA A 192 -3.75 14.66 11.86
C ALA A 192 -3.37 13.53 10.88
N VAL A 193 -2.23 13.65 10.19
CA VAL A 193 -1.75 12.61 9.27
C VAL A 193 -1.40 11.32 10.03
N ILE A 194 -0.67 11.44 11.13
CA ILE A 194 -0.28 10.29 11.96
C ILE A 194 -1.50 9.63 12.60
N THR A 195 -2.44 10.43 13.10
CA THR A 195 -3.72 9.95 13.65
C THR A 195 -4.52 9.17 12.60
N MET A 196 -4.56 9.67 11.37
CA MET A 196 -5.22 9.00 10.26
C MET A 196 -4.57 7.67 9.90
N LEU A 197 -3.23 7.58 9.86
CA LEU A 197 -2.52 6.32 9.62
C LEU A 197 -2.86 5.27 10.69
N GLY A 198 -3.00 5.69 11.95
CA GLY A 198 -3.47 4.83 13.04
C GLY A 198 -4.90 4.30 12.80
N TYR A 199 -5.80 5.15 12.29
CA TYR A 199 -7.15 4.71 11.93
C TYR A 199 -7.19 3.81 10.70
N VAL A 200 -6.31 4.01 9.70
CA VAL A 200 -6.18 3.07 8.57
C VAL A 200 -5.82 1.67 9.07
N LYS A 201 -4.82 1.57 9.94
CA LYS A 201 -4.45 0.31 10.61
C LYS A 201 -5.66 -0.33 11.29
N LYS A 202 -6.28 0.43 12.22
CA LYS A 202 -7.38 -0.05 13.04
C LYS A 202 -8.56 -0.54 12.19
N LEU A 203 -9.05 0.29 11.27
CA LEU A 203 -10.23 0.00 10.47
C LEU A 203 -10.00 -1.19 9.53
N THR A 204 -8.80 -1.30 8.95
CA THR A 204 -8.42 -2.44 8.11
C THR A 204 -8.38 -3.72 8.93
N GLN A 205 -7.68 -3.71 10.07
CA GLN A 205 -7.57 -4.86 10.96
C GLN A 205 -8.95 -5.35 11.43
N ASP A 206 -9.79 -4.44 11.94
CA ASP A 206 -11.13 -4.78 12.45
C ASP A 206 -12.00 -5.40 11.35
N LYS A 207 -11.94 -4.84 10.13
CA LYS A 207 -12.70 -5.36 8.99
C LYS A 207 -12.20 -6.75 8.57
N VAL A 208 -10.89 -6.94 8.45
CA VAL A 208 -10.32 -8.24 8.07
C VAL A 208 -10.69 -9.32 9.11
N VAL A 209 -10.55 -9.03 10.40
CA VAL A 209 -10.94 -9.95 11.48
C VAL A 209 -12.42 -10.32 11.38
N GLN A 210 -13.29 -9.33 11.19
CA GLN A 210 -14.72 -9.55 11.00
C GLN A 210 -15.00 -10.52 9.84
N LEU A 211 -14.37 -10.29 8.68
CA LEU A 211 -14.61 -11.06 7.46
C LEU A 211 -14.05 -12.49 7.56
N VAL A 212 -12.86 -12.66 8.14
CA VAL A 212 -12.29 -13.99 8.39
C VAL A 212 -13.17 -14.79 9.34
N ASN A 213 -13.66 -14.18 10.42
CA ASN A 213 -14.57 -14.86 11.36
C ASN A 213 -15.90 -15.22 10.70
N ARG A 214 -16.45 -14.33 9.86
CA ARG A 214 -17.65 -14.63 9.04
C ARG A 214 -17.41 -15.85 8.15
N ASN A 215 -16.28 -15.91 7.44
CA ASN A 215 -15.94 -17.02 6.56
C ASN A 215 -15.73 -18.33 7.33
N ARG A 216 -15.09 -18.28 8.51
CA ARG A 216 -14.91 -19.46 9.38
C ARG A 216 -16.24 -20.02 9.89
N ALA A 217 -17.24 -19.17 10.11
CA ALA A 217 -18.57 -19.59 10.55
C ALA A 217 -19.41 -20.20 9.42
N ASP A 218 -19.07 -19.95 8.15
CA ASP A 218 -19.76 -20.49 6.99
C ASP A 218 -18.97 -21.67 6.40
N ALA A 219 -19.22 -22.88 6.92
CA ALA A 219 -18.57 -24.10 6.46
C ALA A 219 -18.88 -24.46 4.98
N ALA A 220 -19.89 -23.83 4.37
CA ALA A 220 -20.23 -24.00 2.96
C ALA A 220 -19.51 -22.98 2.05
N ALA A 221 -18.79 -22.01 2.61
CA ALA A 221 -18.08 -21.00 1.85
C ALA A 221 -16.91 -21.64 1.06
N GLY A 222 -17.04 -21.67 -0.26
CA GLY A 222 -15.97 -22.15 -1.16
C GLY A 222 -14.75 -21.22 -1.26
N LYS A 223 -14.86 -19.97 -0.78
CA LYS A 223 -13.78 -18.98 -0.72
C LYS A 223 -13.60 -18.50 0.72
N THR A 224 -12.37 -18.56 1.23
CA THR A 224 -12.10 -18.24 2.64
C THR A 224 -11.08 -17.13 2.83
N MET A 225 -10.26 -16.83 1.81
CA MET A 225 -9.20 -15.83 1.89
C MET A 225 -9.78 -14.41 1.90
N VAL A 226 -9.23 -13.55 2.75
CA VAL A 226 -9.52 -12.11 2.77
C VAL A 226 -8.26 -11.37 2.29
N VAL A 227 -8.43 -10.46 1.33
CA VAL A 227 -7.36 -9.59 0.85
C VAL A 227 -7.45 -8.24 1.57
N ALA A 228 -6.34 -7.74 2.11
CA ALA A 228 -6.19 -6.33 2.50
C ALA A 228 -5.39 -5.62 1.40
N TYR A 229 -5.83 -4.46 0.93
CA TYR A 229 -5.19 -3.69 -0.12
C TYR A 229 -5.02 -2.24 0.30
N ASN A 230 -3.78 -1.82 0.49
CA ASN A 230 -3.41 -0.59 1.20
C ASN A 230 -2.02 -0.10 0.74
N GLY A 231 -1.62 1.09 1.20
CA GLY A 231 -0.24 1.54 1.07
C GLY A 231 0.73 0.60 1.79
N ALA A 232 1.90 0.32 1.20
CA ALA A 232 2.88 -0.68 1.65
C ALA A 232 3.22 -0.61 3.16
N LEU A 233 3.27 0.60 3.69
CA LEU A 233 3.50 0.87 5.11
C LEU A 233 2.57 0.08 6.07
N HIS A 234 1.32 -0.16 5.68
CA HIS A 234 0.30 -0.69 6.58
C HIS A 234 0.32 -2.22 6.73
N ASN A 235 0.95 -2.96 5.80
CA ASN A 235 0.95 -4.42 5.77
C ASN A 235 2.26 -5.07 6.25
N ASP A 236 3.30 -4.29 6.58
CA ASP A 236 4.57 -4.81 7.09
C ASP A 236 4.36 -5.88 8.17
N LEU A 237 4.83 -7.10 7.96
CA LEU A 237 4.80 -8.19 8.95
C LEU A 237 5.83 -7.94 10.06
N MET A 238 6.94 -7.32 9.71
CA MET A 238 8.03 -6.95 10.61
C MET A 238 8.31 -5.44 10.51
N PRO A 239 7.36 -4.58 10.92
CA PRO A 239 7.53 -3.14 10.82
C PRO A 239 8.68 -2.68 11.72
N SER A 240 9.38 -1.62 11.32
CA SER A 240 10.35 -0.99 12.21
C SER A 240 9.67 -0.45 13.48
N ALA A 241 10.44 -0.19 14.54
CA ALA A 241 9.91 0.30 15.81
C ALA A 241 9.04 1.57 15.65
N GLN A 242 9.41 2.45 14.71
CA GLN A 242 8.68 3.70 14.42
C GLN A 242 7.37 3.46 13.65
N MET A 243 7.26 2.34 12.92
CA MET A 243 6.13 2.05 12.03
C MET A 243 5.14 1.04 12.62
N LYS A 244 5.50 0.42 13.75
CA LYS A 244 4.71 -0.63 14.42
C LYS A 244 3.28 -0.19 14.73
N ASP A 245 3.07 1.07 15.06
CA ASP A 245 1.75 1.60 15.41
C ASP A 245 0.85 1.84 14.18
N TYR A 246 1.41 1.72 12.97
CA TYR A 246 0.70 1.94 11.71
C TYR A 246 0.59 0.70 10.84
N SER A 247 1.35 -0.37 11.13
CA SER A 247 1.16 -1.67 10.47
C SER A 247 0.20 -2.57 11.25
N PHE A 248 -0.73 -3.22 10.54
CA PHE A 248 -1.61 -4.25 11.09
C PHE A 248 -1.03 -5.67 10.98
N GLY A 249 0.10 -5.84 10.29
CA GLY A 249 0.66 -7.15 9.93
C GLY A 249 0.93 -8.07 11.13
N PRO A 250 1.62 -7.61 12.18
CA PRO A 250 1.93 -8.44 13.35
C PRO A 250 0.67 -8.96 14.06
N GLU A 251 -0.35 -8.12 14.20
CA GLU A 251 -1.62 -8.50 14.81
C GLU A 251 -2.39 -9.53 13.96
N LEU A 252 -2.48 -9.30 12.65
CA LEU A 252 -3.20 -10.19 11.74
C LEU A 252 -2.49 -11.53 11.54
N GLU A 253 -1.16 -11.59 11.58
CA GLU A 253 -0.42 -12.86 11.57
C GLU A 253 -0.73 -13.72 12.80
N ARG A 254 -0.73 -13.11 13.99
CA ARG A 254 -1.12 -13.81 15.23
C ARG A 254 -2.56 -14.32 15.14
N PHE A 255 -3.47 -13.50 14.62
CA PHE A 255 -4.89 -13.87 14.45
C PHE A 255 -5.11 -14.96 13.39
N ALA A 256 -4.32 -14.93 12.30
CA ALA A 256 -4.38 -15.91 11.22
C ALA A 256 -3.73 -17.25 11.60
N GLY A 257 -3.04 -17.33 12.73
CA GLY A 257 -2.34 -18.53 13.18
C GLY A 257 -1.20 -18.92 12.26
N GLY A 258 -0.45 -17.94 11.76
CA GLY A 258 0.68 -18.18 10.85
C GLY A 258 0.31 -18.14 9.36
N ARG A 259 -0.96 -17.88 9.01
CA ARG A 259 -1.47 -17.84 7.63
C ARG A 259 -1.69 -16.41 7.11
N TYR A 260 -0.87 -15.46 7.54
CA TYR A 260 -0.75 -14.15 6.91
C TYR A 260 0.40 -14.17 5.90
N THR A 261 0.21 -13.49 4.77
CA THR A 261 1.28 -13.25 3.80
C THR A 261 1.27 -11.78 3.42
N GLU A 262 2.42 -11.14 3.59
CA GLU A 262 2.68 -9.77 3.17
C GLU A 262 3.25 -9.80 1.75
N LEU A 263 2.68 -8.97 0.88
CA LEU A 263 3.20 -8.75 -0.46
C LEU A 263 3.13 -7.27 -0.82
N ASP A 264 4.29 -6.64 -0.91
CA ASP A 264 4.42 -5.33 -1.51
C ASP A 264 4.52 -5.45 -3.04
N ILE A 265 3.75 -4.65 -3.78
CA ILE A 265 3.80 -4.55 -5.23
C ILE A 265 4.33 -3.18 -5.65
N ILE A 266 5.38 -3.19 -6.46
CA ILE A 266 6.17 -1.99 -6.75
C ILE A 266 6.33 -1.82 -8.26
N VAL A 267 5.96 -0.63 -8.75
CA VAL A 267 6.33 -0.16 -10.09
C VAL A 267 7.76 0.42 -10.00
N PRO A 268 8.75 -0.13 -10.74
CA PRO A 268 10.15 0.22 -10.55
C PRO A 268 10.46 1.71 -10.77
N GLU A 269 9.69 2.39 -11.62
CA GLU A 269 9.83 3.82 -11.90
C GLU A 269 9.42 4.73 -10.72
N TYR A 270 8.72 4.19 -9.72
CA TYR A 270 8.35 4.94 -8.51
C TYR A 270 9.50 5.00 -7.50
N VAL A 271 10.44 4.06 -7.59
CA VAL A 271 11.55 3.92 -6.66
C VAL A 271 12.58 5.02 -6.92
N LYS A 272 12.74 5.92 -5.94
CA LYS A 272 13.62 7.09 -6.04
C LYS A 272 14.73 7.01 -4.99
N LYS A 273 15.87 7.62 -5.28
CA LYS A 273 16.94 7.79 -4.31
C LYS A 273 16.58 8.87 -3.28
N ASN A 274 15.93 8.47 -2.20
CA ASN A 274 15.59 9.33 -1.06
C ASN A 274 15.43 8.50 0.22
N PRO A 275 15.40 9.14 1.41
CA PRO A 275 15.37 8.42 2.68
C PRO A 275 14.15 7.50 2.88
N SER A 276 13.01 7.78 2.23
CA SER A 276 11.80 6.96 2.36
C SER A 276 11.95 5.60 1.67
N TRP A 277 12.65 5.55 0.53
CA TRP A 277 12.92 4.30 -0.18
C TRP A 277 14.19 3.62 0.35
N GLU A 278 15.25 4.38 0.61
CA GLU A 278 16.55 3.85 1.04
C GLU A 278 16.49 3.09 2.37
N ARG A 279 15.47 3.35 3.19
CA ARG A 279 15.25 2.65 4.45
C ARG A 279 14.52 1.30 4.32
N LEU A 280 13.96 0.98 3.15
CA LEU A 280 13.26 -0.29 2.94
C LEU A 280 14.28 -1.42 2.79
N ALA A 281 14.02 -2.55 3.45
CA ALA A 281 14.97 -3.67 3.54
C ALA A 281 15.37 -4.24 2.15
N TRP A 282 14.48 -4.17 1.17
CA TRP A 282 14.71 -4.64 -0.19
C TRP A 282 15.40 -3.63 -1.12
N TYR A 283 15.47 -2.35 -0.74
CA TYR A 283 16.00 -1.30 -1.61
C TYR A 283 17.45 -1.53 -2.03
N PRO A 284 18.40 -1.92 -1.14
CA PRO A 284 19.77 -2.21 -1.56
C PRO A 284 19.87 -3.34 -2.58
N ALA A 285 19.04 -4.38 -2.43
CA ALA A 285 18.98 -5.51 -3.37
C ALA A 285 18.43 -5.06 -4.73
N PHE A 286 17.39 -4.22 -4.73
CA PHE A 286 16.84 -3.61 -5.95
C PHE A 286 17.85 -2.75 -6.70
N GLU A 287 18.61 -1.89 -6.00
CA GLU A 287 19.64 -1.05 -6.65
C GLU A 287 20.76 -1.90 -7.24
N ALA A 288 21.20 -2.94 -6.52
CA ALA A 288 22.21 -3.88 -7.02
C ALA A 288 21.70 -4.66 -8.24
N ASP A 289 20.45 -5.14 -8.19
CA ASP A 289 19.79 -5.81 -9.31
C ASP A 289 19.71 -4.90 -10.54
N ARG A 290 19.23 -3.67 -10.36
CA ARG A 290 19.12 -2.66 -11.43
C ARG A 290 20.47 -2.30 -12.04
N ALA A 291 21.54 -2.29 -11.24
CA ALA A 291 22.90 -2.01 -11.73
C ALA A 291 23.51 -3.20 -12.49
N ALA A 292 23.20 -4.44 -12.06
CA ALA A 292 23.78 -5.66 -12.61
C ALA A 292 23.00 -6.21 -13.82
N SER A 293 21.67 -6.13 -13.79
CA SER A 293 20.77 -6.65 -14.81
C SER A 293 20.36 -5.56 -15.79
N LYS A 294 20.58 -5.82 -17.09
CA LYS A 294 19.98 -5.01 -18.16
C LYS A 294 18.59 -5.52 -18.58
N ASP A 295 18.16 -6.66 -18.04
CA ASP A 295 16.86 -7.23 -18.36
C ASP A 295 15.79 -6.62 -17.46
N THR A 296 15.11 -5.61 -18.01
CA THR A 296 14.00 -4.92 -17.35
C THR A 296 12.64 -5.55 -17.65
N THR A 297 12.61 -6.68 -18.36
CA THR A 297 11.39 -7.38 -18.78
C THR A 297 10.89 -8.41 -17.78
N LYS A 298 11.74 -8.78 -16.82
CA LYS A 298 11.40 -9.75 -15.77
C LYS A 298 10.69 -9.10 -14.60
N THR A 299 9.89 -9.90 -13.90
CA THR A 299 9.39 -9.57 -12.57
C THR A 299 10.40 -10.07 -11.55
N THR A 300 10.79 -9.22 -10.60
CA THR A 300 11.68 -9.63 -9.51
C THR A 300 10.87 -9.78 -8.22
N LEU A 301 11.03 -10.90 -7.54
CA LEU A 301 10.43 -11.17 -6.23
C LEU A 301 11.54 -11.27 -5.19
N TYR A 302 11.55 -10.36 -4.23
CA TYR A 302 12.43 -10.38 -3.08
C TYR A 302 11.72 -11.06 -1.90
N LEU A 303 12.41 -11.99 -1.25
CA LEU A 303 11.99 -12.52 0.05
C LEU A 303 12.61 -11.63 1.14
N VAL A 304 11.79 -10.79 1.76
CA VAL A 304 12.20 -9.81 2.78
C VAL A 304 12.25 -10.47 4.16
N GLY A 305 11.33 -11.39 4.41
CA GLY A 305 11.26 -12.20 5.62
C GLY A 305 10.38 -13.43 5.37
N ASP A 306 10.21 -14.30 6.38
CA ASP A 306 9.29 -15.43 6.25
C ASP A 306 7.87 -14.94 5.93
N LYS A 307 7.33 -15.37 4.79
CA LYS A 307 6.01 -14.95 4.23
C LYS A 307 5.88 -13.44 3.97
N SER A 308 7.00 -12.73 3.84
CA SER A 308 7.05 -11.31 3.53
C SER A 308 7.84 -11.08 2.24
N TYR A 309 7.16 -10.52 1.25
CA TYR A 309 7.66 -10.41 -0.11
C TYR A 309 7.55 -9.00 -0.67
N THR A 310 8.47 -8.65 -1.56
CA THR A 310 8.33 -7.49 -2.44
C THR A 310 8.43 -7.94 -3.89
N LEU A 311 7.36 -7.72 -4.66
CA LEU A 311 7.29 -7.96 -6.09
C LEU A 311 7.49 -6.64 -6.82
N VAL A 312 8.60 -6.55 -7.55
CA VAL A 312 8.88 -5.45 -8.47
C VAL A 312 8.44 -5.87 -9.87
N PHE A 313 7.48 -5.14 -10.44
CA PHE A 313 7.00 -5.38 -11.79
C PHE A 313 8.10 -5.15 -12.84
N PRO A 314 7.97 -5.74 -14.05
CA PRO A 314 8.77 -5.33 -15.19
C PRO A 314 8.63 -3.82 -15.44
N ALA A 315 9.71 -3.21 -15.92
CA ALA A 315 9.68 -1.81 -16.32
C ALA A 315 8.58 -1.58 -17.37
N SER A 316 7.93 -0.43 -17.30
CA SER A 316 6.96 -0.03 -18.32
C SER A 316 7.66 0.06 -19.67
N PRO A 317 6.99 -0.32 -20.77
CA PRO A 317 7.53 -0.07 -22.10
C PRO A 317 7.80 1.44 -22.28
N PRO A 318 8.85 1.82 -23.03
CA PRO A 318 9.11 3.22 -23.33
C PRO A 318 7.86 3.86 -23.93
N SER A 319 7.48 5.05 -23.46
CA SER A 319 6.39 5.79 -24.08
C SER A 319 6.76 6.07 -25.54
N GLU A 320 5.91 5.67 -26.50
CA GLU A 320 6.07 6.09 -27.89
C GLU A 320 6.15 7.63 -27.92
N LYS A 321 7.19 8.17 -28.58
CA LYS A 321 7.27 9.61 -28.80
C LYS A 321 6.05 10.02 -29.63
N PRO A 322 5.37 11.13 -29.29
CA PRO A 322 4.34 11.65 -30.18
C PRO A 322 5.00 11.98 -31.52
N HIS A 323 4.46 11.40 -32.59
CA HIS A 323 4.74 11.78 -33.97
C HIS A 323 4.14 13.16 -34.26
#